data_AF-A0ABC9T3A0-F1
#
_entry.id   AF-A0ABC9T3A0-F1
#
_cell.length_a   1.000
_cell.length_b   1.000
_cell.length_c   1.000
_cell.angle_alpha   90.00
_cell.angle_beta   90.00
_cell.angle_gamma   90.00
#
_symmetry.space_group_name_H-M   'P 1'
#
loop_
_entity.id
_entity.type
_entity.pdbx_description
1 polymer ?
#
loop_
_entity_poly.entity_id
_entity_poly.type
_entity_poly.pdbx_seq_one_letter_code
_entity_poly.pdbx_strand_id
1 'polypeptide(L)'
;MMPRLIGLRESLGRQSGGVGTKNKGVGEKKLELDRRKIEEQISVLNKDLEALVAQRQTQRKQRKKNEIPVVALVGYTNAGKSTTMNAMLEIYNGTEEKQVFEKDMLFATLETSVRNIDLPDNKSFLLTDTVGFVSKLPHHLVKAFRSTLEEVAEADLLIHVVDYANSNYEQLIDITNETLKKIGVENIPTIYAYNKSDMVDVEIPKVQEDRVYLSAKKHVGIEELVEMIRSHIYKEYTKCEMLIPYDQGQVVSYFNNHANVLSTSYENEGTKLEIECKTSDYEKYKHFAI
;
A
#
# COMPACT_ATOMS: atom_id res chain seq x y z
N MET A 1 -1.88 27.84 11.40
CA MET A 1 -1.52 29.14 12.02
C MET A 1 -1.69 30.35 11.10
N MET A 2 -2.08 30.20 9.83
CA MET A 2 -2.27 31.32 8.89
C MET A 2 -3.47 32.28 9.21
N PRO A 3 -4.61 31.84 9.79
CA PRO A 3 -5.76 32.75 10.02
C PRO A 3 -5.56 33.77 11.15
N ARG A 4 -4.60 33.54 12.08
CA ARG A 4 -4.39 34.41 13.26
C ARG A 4 -3.53 35.65 12.96
N LEU A 5 -2.82 35.68 11.84
CA LEU A 5 -2.03 36.85 11.44
C LEU A 5 -2.89 37.98 10.86
N ILE A 6 -4.04 37.64 10.27
CA ILE A 6 -4.96 38.62 9.67
C ILE A 6 -5.74 39.39 10.77
N GLY A 7 -5.97 38.76 11.93
CA GLY A 7 -6.68 39.37 13.07
C GLY A 7 -5.89 40.41 13.87
N LEU A 8 -4.56 40.49 13.70
CA LEU A 8 -3.71 41.52 14.31
C LEU A 8 -3.80 42.89 13.60
N ARG A 9 -4.54 42.94 12.49
CA ARG A 9 -4.77 44.14 11.67
C ARG A 9 -5.54 45.24 12.42
N GLU A 10 -6.27 44.89 13.48
CA GLU A 10 -7.12 45.83 14.22
C GLU A 10 -6.50 46.33 15.54
N SER A 11 -5.59 45.56 16.17
CA SER A 11 -5.01 45.92 17.48
C SER A 11 -3.68 46.67 17.41
N LEU A 12 -2.91 46.52 16.31
CA LEU A 12 -1.64 47.24 16.14
C LEU A 12 -1.81 48.67 15.61
N GLY A 13 -3.01 49.05 15.14
CA GLY A 13 -3.28 50.37 14.56
C GLY A 13 -3.60 51.48 15.57
N ARG A 14 -3.74 51.17 16.87
CA ARG A 14 -4.25 52.13 17.87
C ARG A 14 -3.26 52.60 18.93
N GLN A 15 -2.03 52.06 18.96
CA GLN A 15 -1.07 52.37 20.03
C GLN A 15 0.11 53.26 19.61
N SER A 16 -0.02 54.03 18.53
CA SER A 16 1.03 54.97 18.08
C SER A 16 0.44 56.34 17.75
N GLY A 17 0.05 57.07 18.80
CA GLY A 17 -0.27 58.49 18.70
C GLY A 17 0.98 59.35 18.91
N GLY A 18 1.33 60.17 17.92
CA GLY A 18 2.14 61.38 18.11
C GLY A 18 3.44 61.50 17.30
N VAL A 19 3.37 62.31 16.23
CA VAL A 19 4.45 63.10 15.59
C VAL A 19 5.55 62.33 14.82
N GLY A 20 5.48 62.36 13.49
CA GLY A 20 6.63 62.09 12.61
C GLY A 20 6.32 61.24 11.37
N THR A 21 6.12 61.91 10.25
CA THR A 21 5.70 61.42 8.93
C THR A 21 6.75 60.55 8.20
N LYS A 22 7.22 59.44 8.79
CA LYS A 22 8.21 58.54 8.13
C LYS A 22 8.08 57.02 8.39
N ASN A 23 7.01 56.52 9.03
CA ASN A 23 6.91 55.09 9.37
C ASN A 23 5.94 54.26 8.51
N LYS A 24 5.27 54.87 7.52
CA LYS A 24 4.28 54.17 6.67
C LYS A 24 4.88 53.04 5.82
N GLY A 25 6.18 53.06 5.54
CA GLY A 25 6.88 52.02 4.77
C GLY A 25 7.68 51.00 5.57
N VAL A 26 7.91 51.22 6.87
CA VAL A 26 8.74 50.30 7.69
C VAL A 26 7.96 49.04 8.09
N GLY A 27 6.68 49.20 8.44
CA GLY A 27 5.78 48.08 8.73
C GLY A 27 5.44 47.24 7.49
N GLU A 28 5.14 47.90 6.36
CA GLU A 28 4.88 47.24 5.08
C GLU A 28 6.13 46.49 4.57
N LYS A 29 7.32 47.10 4.63
CA LYS A 29 8.57 46.40 4.29
C LYS A 29 8.85 45.22 5.20
N LYS A 30 8.57 45.32 6.51
CA LYS A 30 8.81 44.21 7.45
C LYS A 30 7.86 43.03 7.17
N LEU A 31 6.60 43.31 6.87
CA LEU A 31 5.61 42.29 6.49
C LEU A 31 5.92 41.67 5.12
N GLU A 32 6.40 42.46 4.16
CA GLU A 32 6.83 41.95 2.85
C GLU A 32 8.08 41.07 2.97
N LEU A 33 9.04 41.46 3.81
CA LEU A 33 10.23 40.65 4.09
C LEU A 33 9.89 39.35 4.81
N ASP A 34 8.98 39.37 5.79
CA ASP A 34 8.52 38.17 6.48
C ASP A 34 7.74 37.25 5.53
N ARG A 35 6.90 37.82 4.64
CA ARG A 35 6.24 37.04 3.59
C ARG A 35 7.24 36.37 2.66
N ARG A 36 8.26 37.09 2.19
CA ARG A 36 9.32 36.52 1.34
C ARG A 36 10.09 35.39 2.05
N LYS A 37 10.42 35.57 3.33
CA LYS A 37 11.07 34.51 4.13
C LYS A 37 10.19 33.27 4.28
N ILE A 38 8.89 33.45 4.47
CA ILE A 38 7.94 32.33 4.53
C ILE A 38 7.85 31.62 3.17
N GLU A 39 7.75 32.38 2.06
CA GLU A 39 7.72 31.82 0.71
C GLU A 39 9.03 31.06 0.38
N GLU A 40 10.17 31.59 0.80
CA GLU A 40 11.48 30.94 0.66
C GLU A 40 11.56 29.65 1.50
N GLN A 41 11.10 29.68 2.75
CA GLN A 41 11.01 28.48 3.60
C GLN A 41 10.07 27.43 3.01
N ILE A 42 8.92 27.82 2.47
CA ILE A 42 8.00 26.91 1.78
C ILE A 42 8.69 26.31 0.55
N SER A 43 9.42 27.11 -0.22
CA SER A 43 10.15 26.60 -1.39
C SER A 43 11.25 25.60 -1.01
N VAL A 44 11.97 25.82 0.08
CA VAL A 44 12.98 24.87 0.59
C VAL A 44 12.30 23.59 1.06
N LEU A 45 11.24 23.69 1.87
CA LEU A 45 10.49 22.55 2.36
C LEU A 45 9.88 21.71 1.23
N ASN A 46 9.36 22.34 0.17
CA ASN A 46 8.84 21.64 -1.00
C ASN A 46 9.94 20.87 -1.74
N LYS A 47 11.12 21.46 -1.90
CA LYS A 47 12.28 20.76 -2.51
C LYS A 47 12.74 19.58 -1.68
N ASP A 48 12.79 19.73 -0.35
CA ASP A 48 13.13 18.64 0.55
C ASP A 48 12.11 17.51 0.47
N LEU A 49 10.82 17.85 0.32
CA LEU A 49 9.72 16.89 0.17
C LEU A 49 9.81 16.15 -1.18
N GLU A 50 10.10 16.85 -2.28
CA GLU A 50 10.37 16.24 -3.59
C GLU A 50 11.56 15.27 -3.54
N ALA A 51 12.65 15.65 -2.86
CA ALA A 51 13.82 14.80 -2.68
C ALA A 51 13.50 13.52 -1.89
N LEU A 52 12.73 13.64 -0.81
CA LEU A 52 12.25 12.48 -0.03
C LEU A 52 11.35 11.55 -0.85
N VAL A 53 10.46 12.11 -1.68
CA VAL A 53 9.62 11.31 -2.58
C VAL A 53 10.47 10.56 -3.62
N ALA A 54 11.46 11.22 -4.23
CA ALA A 54 12.36 10.60 -5.19
C ALA A 54 13.22 9.49 -4.54
N GLN A 55 13.68 9.70 -3.30
CA GLN A 55 14.40 8.69 -2.52
C GLN A 55 13.50 7.47 -2.23
N ARG A 56 12.25 7.68 -1.82
CA ARG A 56 11.27 6.60 -1.62
C ARG A 56 11.01 5.82 -2.91
N GLN A 57 10.84 6.50 -4.04
CA GLN A 57 10.67 5.84 -5.34
C GLN A 57 11.91 5.01 -5.72
N THR A 58 13.11 5.50 -5.41
CA THR A 58 14.36 4.78 -5.67
C THR A 58 14.49 3.56 -4.77
N GLN A 59 14.17 3.67 -3.47
CA GLN A 59 14.11 2.53 -2.56
C GLN A 59 13.08 1.49 -3.01
N ARG A 60 11.87 1.91 -3.41
CA ARG A 60 10.85 1.02 -3.99
C ARG A 60 11.37 0.28 -5.23
N LYS A 61 12.03 0.98 -6.15
CA LYS A 61 12.63 0.37 -7.35
C LYS A 61 13.75 -0.62 -7.00
N GLN A 62 14.53 -0.36 -5.96
CA GLN A 62 15.58 -1.28 -5.50
C GLN A 62 14.99 -2.53 -4.82
N ARG A 63 13.93 -2.38 -4.01
CA ARG A 63 13.22 -3.51 -3.37
C ARG A 63 12.52 -4.41 -4.39
N LYS A 64 11.81 -3.82 -5.37
CA LYS A 64 11.17 -4.54 -6.49
C LYS A 64 12.09 -5.53 -7.21
N LYS A 65 13.39 -5.25 -7.24
CA LYS A 65 14.37 -6.06 -7.95
C LYS A 65 14.58 -7.45 -7.31
N ASN A 66 14.51 -7.59 -5.99
CA ASN A 66 14.94 -8.80 -5.29
C ASN A 66 14.04 -9.29 -4.14
N GLU A 67 13.02 -8.55 -3.70
CA GLU A 67 12.26 -8.89 -2.47
C GLU A 67 10.86 -9.48 -2.74
N ILE A 68 10.35 -10.22 -1.74
CA ILE A 68 8.97 -10.72 -1.67
C ILE A 68 8.04 -9.50 -1.53
N PRO A 69 7.04 -9.32 -2.40
CA PRO A 69 6.11 -8.19 -2.35
C PRO A 69 5.35 -8.10 -1.03
N VAL A 70 5.08 -6.88 -0.56
CA VAL A 70 4.36 -6.63 0.70
C VAL A 70 2.97 -6.07 0.44
N VAL A 71 1.96 -6.70 1.01
CA VAL A 71 0.55 -6.35 0.93
C VAL A 71 0.02 -6.01 2.32
N ALA A 72 -0.60 -4.84 2.48
CA ALA A 72 -1.12 -4.40 3.76
C ALA A 72 -2.66 -4.35 3.77
N LEU A 73 -3.27 -5.00 4.76
CA LEU A 73 -4.70 -4.90 5.05
C LEU A 73 -4.97 -3.62 5.82
N VAL A 74 -5.81 -2.75 5.28
CA VAL A 74 -6.23 -1.48 5.88
C VAL A 74 -7.75 -1.41 5.93
N GLY A 75 -8.28 -0.62 6.86
CA GLY A 75 -9.72 -0.46 7.00
C GLY A 75 -10.15 -0.33 8.46
N TYR A 76 -11.40 0.06 8.64
CA TYR A 76 -11.97 0.29 9.96
C TYR A 76 -11.94 -0.96 10.85
N THR A 77 -12.00 -0.75 12.16
CA THR A 77 -12.24 -1.84 13.12
C THR A 77 -13.55 -2.54 12.78
N ASN A 78 -13.55 -3.87 12.93
CA ASN A 78 -14.68 -4.73 12.57
C ASN A 78 -15.03 -4.78 11.07
N ALA A 79 -14.20 -4.23 10.16
CA ALA A 79 -14.39 -4.46 8.72
C ALA A 79 -14.12 -5.92 8.30
N GLY A 80 -13.45 -6.69 9.16
CA GLY A 80 -13.08 -8.08 8.93
C GLY A 80 -11.71 -8.28 8.30
N LYS A 81 -10.73 -7.40 8.58
CA LYS A 81 -9.34 -7.54 8.11
C LYS A 81 -8.72 -8.87 8.54
N SER A 82 -8.78 -9.18 9.84
CA SER A 82 -8.23 -10.42 10.39
C SER A 82 -9.00 -11.65 9.88
N THR A 83 -10.31 -11.53 9.69
CA THR A 83 -11.14 -12.55 9.02
C THR A 83 -10.64 -12.82 7.60
N THR A 84 -10.39 -11.77 6.81
CA THR A 84 -9.87 -11.88 5.43
C THR A 84 -8.48 -12.50 5.43
N MET A 85 -7.60 -12.11 6.35
CA MET A 85 -6.27 -12.70 6.49
C MET A 85 -6.33 -14.19 6.82
N ASN A 86 -7.14 -14.57 7.80
CA ASN A 86 -7.31 -15.97 8.21
C ASN A 86 -7.88 -16.81 7.07
N ALA A 87 -8.87 -16.30 6.33
CA ALA A 87 -9.44 -16.99 5.18
C ALA A 87 -8.40 -17.22 4.06
N MET A 88 -7.51 -16.26 3.81
CA MET A 88 -6.40 -16.46 2.87
C MET A 88 -5.41 -17.52 3.36
N LEU A 89 -5.02 -17.48 4.64
CA LEU A 89 -4.09 -18.46 5.20
C LEU A 89 -4.65 -19.87 5.14
N GLU A 90 -5.94 -20.05 5.45
CA GLU A 90 -6.59 -21.35 5.43
C GLU A 90 -6.62 -21.97 4.03
N ILE A 91 -6.83 -21.15 2.99
CA ILE A 91 -6.88 -21.60 1.59
C ILE A 91 -5.48 -21.93 1.04
N TYR A 92 -4.48 -21.09 1.34
CA TYR A 92 -3.17 -21.15 0.64
C TYR A 92 -2.03 -21.79 1.46
N ASN A 93 -2.04 -21.70 2.78
CA ASN A 93 -0.97 -22.21 3.64
C ASN A 93 -1.40 -23.40 4.53
N GLY A 94 -2.70 -23.73 4.54
CA GLY A 94 -3.26 -24.78 5.37
C GLY A 94 -3.38 -24.39 6.85
N THR A 95 -3.94 -25.31 7.66
CA THR A 95 -4.40 -25.04 9.03
C THR A 95 -3.30 -25.06 10.10
N GLU A 96 -2.02 -25.24 9.71
CA GLU A 96 -0.90 -25.41 10.66
C GLU A 96 -0.28 -24.07 11.12
N GLU A 97 -0.57 -22.95 10.46
CA GLU A 97 -0.12 -21.64 10.90
C GLU A 97 -1.04 -21.05 12.00
N LYS A 98 -0.43 -20.39 13.00
CA LYS A 98 -1.18 -19.71 14.07
C LYS A 98 -2.10 -18.64 13.48
N GLN A 99 -3.39 -18.95 13.44
CA GLN A 99 -4.48 -18.04 13.06
C GLN A 99 -4.40 -16.73 13.86
N VAL A 100 -4.70 -15.61 13.20
CA VAL A 100 -4.79 -14.31 13.84
C VAL A 100 -6.06 -14.26 14.68
N PHE A 101 -5.97 -13.73 15.90
CA PHE A 101 -7.10 -13.64 16.81
C PHE A 101 -8.20 -12.73 16.26
N GLU A 102 -9.42 -13.23 16.16
CA GLU A 102 -10.58 -12.50 15.64
C GLU A 102 -11.72 -12.45 16.69
N LYS A 103 -12.23 -11.25 16.98
CA LYS A 103 -13.44 -11.03 17.81
C LYS A 103 -14.19 -9.77 17.37
N ASP A 104 -15.51 -9.75 17.58
CA ASP A 104 -16.40 -8.59 17.39
C ASP A 104 -16.17 -7.51 18.47
N MET A 105 -14.97 -6.92 18.52
CA MET A 105 -14.60 -5.85 19.46
C MET A 105 -13.67 -4.82 18.78
N LEU A 106 -13.70 -3.57 19.28
CA LEU A 106 -12.71 -2.56 18.89
C LEU A 106 -11.31 -3.02 19.35
N PHE A 107 -10.29 -2.88 18.50
CA PHE A 107 -8.92 -3.37 18.75
C PHE A 107 -8.78 -4.90 18.85
N ALA A 108 -9.55 -5.67 18.08
CA ALA A 108 -9.37 -7.13 17.98
C ALA A 108 -7.91 -7.52 17.66
N THR A 109 -7.20 -6.69 16.88
CA THR A 109 -5.76 -6.83 16.59
C THR A 109 -5.01 -5.59 17.09
N LEU A 110 -4.11 -5.79 18.06
CA LEU A 110 -3.29 -4.74 18.70
C LEU A 110 -1.83 -4.75 18.21
N GLU A 111 -1.35 -5.88 17.67
CA GLU A 111 0.00 -6.07 17.13
C GLU A 111 -0.07 -6.32 15.62
N THR A 112 0.84 -5.73 14.84
CA THR A 112 0.92 -6.01 13.40
C THR A 112 1.33 -7.48 13.20
N SER A 113 0.57 -8.20 12.37
CA SER A 113 0.84 -9.60 12.06
C SER A 113 1.26 -9.71 10.61
N VAL A 114 2.49 -10.19 10.37
CA VAL A 114 2.98 -10.52 9.03
C VAL A 114 2.88 -12.02 8.83
N ARG A 115 2.35 -12.44 7.68
CA ARG A 115 2.35 -13.84 7.22
C ARG A 115 2.75 -13.90 5.76
N ASN A 116 3.38 -15.00 5.37
CA ASN A 116 3.67 -15.26 3.97
C ASN A 116 2.47 -15.99 3.36
N ILE A 117 1.99 -15.57 2.19
CA ILE A 117 0.96 -16.27 1.43
C ILE A 117 1.63 -16.89 0.22
N ASP A 118 1.64 -18.22 0.15
CA ASP A 118 2.23 -18.98 -0.94
C ASP A 118 1.21 -19.20 -2.06
N LEU A 119 1.55 -18.76 -3.27
CA LEU A 119 0.73 -18.93 -4.45
C LEU A 119 1.12 -20.21 -5.20
N PRO A 120 0.19 -20.83 -5.95
CA PRO A 120 0.43 -22.09 -6.64
C PRO A 120 1.52 -22.03 -7.74
N ASP A 121 1.98 -20.84 -8.12
CA ASP A 121 2.96 -20.59 -9.19
C ASP A 121 4.39 -20.30 -8.66
N ASN A 122 4.75 -20.82 -7.48
CA ASN A 122 6.02 -20.55 -6.79
C ASN A 122 6.26 -19.05 -6.52
N LYS A 123 5.18 -18.25 -6.54
CA LYS A 123 5.21 -16.85 -6.12
C LYS A 123 4.69 -16.77 -4.68
N SER A 124 5.07 -15.73 -3.98
CA SER A 124 4.54 -15.46 -2.65
C SER A 124 4.55 -13.98 -2.34
N PHE A 125 3.69 -13.56 -1.43
CA PHE A 125 3.66 -12.19 -0.93
C PHE A 125 3.51 -12.18 0.59
N LEU A 126 4.06 -11.16 1.24
CA LEU A 126 3.88 -10.93 2.66
C LEU A 126 2.58 -10.16 2.88
N LEU A 127 1.64 -10.76 3.61
CA LEU A 127 0.40 -10.15 4.04
C LEU A 127 0.56 -9.60 5.47
N THR A 128 0.33 -8.30 5.62
CA THR A 128 0.39 -7.61 6.92
C THR A 128 -1.01 -7.19 7.37
N ASP A 129 -1.50 -7.73 8.49
CA ASP A 129 -2.68 -7.19 9.17
C ASP A 129 -2.27 -6.01 10.05
N THR A 130 -2.92 -4.87 9.80
CA THR A 130 -2.64 -3.62 10.49
C THR A 130 -3.69 -3.33 11.54
N VAL A 131 -3.35 -2.47 12.49
CA VAL A 131 -4.31 -2.00 13.50
C VAL A 131 -5.48 -1.32 12.80
N GLY A 132 -6.70 -1.78 13.09
CA GLY A 132 -7.90 -1.21 12.49
C GLY A 132 -8.12 0.26 12.83
N PHE A 133 -8.51 1.05 11.83
CA PHE A 133 -8.86 2.45 12.05
C PHE A 133 -10.09 2.58 12.95
N VAL A 134 -10.05 3.50 13.90
CA VAL A 134 -11.19 3.88 14.75
C VAL A 134 -11.53 5.33 14.46
N SER A 135 -12.83 5.65 14.42
CA SER A 135 -13.28 7.02 14.22
C SER A 135 -12.80 7.87 15.40
N LYS A 136 -12.18 9.03 15.09
CA LYS A 136 -11.52 9.91 16.06
C LYS A 136 -10.41 9.21 16.86
N LEU A 137 -9.36 8.73 16.18
CA LEU A 137 -8.10 8.43 16.85
C LEU A 137 -7.66 9.66 17.65
N PRO A 138 -7.50 9.57 18.99
CA PRO A 138 -6.96 10.67 19.77
C PRO A 138 -5.60 11.07 19.20
N HIS A 139 -5.33 12.38 19.06
CA HIS A 139 -4.07 12.88 18.49
C HIS A 139 -2.80 12.27 19.14
N HIS A 140 -2.90 11.84 20.40
CA HIS A 140 -1.83 11.16 21.13
C HIS A 140 -1.61 9.70 20.69
N LEU A 141 -2.69 8.96 20.35
CA LEU A 141 -2.62 7.59 19.85
C LEU A 141 -2.15 7.53 18.40
N VAL A 142 -2.41 8.56 17.60
CA VAL A 142 -1.84 8.68 16.24
C VAL A 142 -0.31 8.64 16.28
N LYS A 143 0.34 9.21 17.31
CA LYS A 143 1.80 9.13 17.46
C LYS A 143 2.27 7.73 17.83
N ALA A 144 1.52 7.01 18.68
CA ALA A 144 1.86 5.65 19.09
C ALA A 144 1.68 4.63 17.94
N PHE A 145 0.64 4.82 17.11
CA PHE A 145 0.42 4.01 15.90
C PHE A 145 1.20 4.49 14.69
N ARG A 146 1.93 5.60 14.77
CA ARG A 146 2.69 6.12 13.64
C ARG A 146 3.74 5.12 13.17
N SER A 147 4.45 4.47 14.10
CA SER A 147 5.44 3.44 13.76
C SER A 147 4.82 2.22 13.09
N THR A 148 3.62 1.79 13.53
CA THR A 148 2.90 0.64 12.92
C THR A 148 2.21 1.01 11.61
N LEU A 149 1.90 2.29 11.40
CA LEU A 149 1.33 2.80 10.16
C LEU A 149 2.40 3.19 9.13
N GLU A 150 3.64 3.40 9.55
CA GLU A 150 4.79 3.58 8.65
C GLU A 150 5.05 2.31 7.83
N GLU A 151 4.76 1.12 8.37
CA GLU A 151 4.80 -0.15 7.62
C GLU A 151 3.82 -0.16 6.43
N VAL A 152 2.64 0.49 6.57
CA VAL A 152 1.66 0.63 5.47
C VAL A 152 2.21 1.50 4.33
N ALA A 153 3.07 2.47 4.63
CA ALA A 153 3.67 3.34 3.61
C ALA A 153 4.72 2.61 2.74
N GLU A 154 5.24 1.49 3.26
CA GLU A 154 6.19 0.63 2.56
C GLU A 154 5.51 -0.49 1.75
N ALA A 155 4.20 -0.68 1.88
CA ALA A 155 3.47 -1.70 1.13
C ALA A 155 3.49 -1.43 -0.39
N ASP A 156 3.58 -2.51 -1.17
CA ASP A 156 3.46 -2.48 -2.63
C ASP A 156 1.99 -2.40 -3.08
N LEU A 157 1.08 -2.91 -2.25
CA LEU A 157 -0.36 -2.93 -2.49
C LEU A 157 -1.12 -2.78 -1.17
N LEU A 158 -2.21 -2.01 -1.19
CA LEU A 158 -3.16 -1.94 -0.08
C LEU A 158 -4.41 -2.75 -0.40
N ILE A 159 -4.91 -3.48 0.58
CA ILE A 159 -6.25 -4.06 0.55
C ILE A 159 -7.09 -3.28 1.56
N HIS A 160 -7.95 -2.41 1.06
CA HIS A 160 -8.91 -1.68 1.87
C HIS A 160 -10.13 -2.57 2.12
N VAL A 161 -10.16 -3.21 3.29
CA VAL A 161 -11.30 -4.03 3.73
C VAL A 161 -12.40 -3.12 4.25
N VAL A 162 -13.56 -3.21 3.61
CA VAL A 162 -14.74 -2.37 3.88
C VAL A 162 -15.87 -3.27 4.36
N ASP A 163 -16.51 -2.89 5.47
CA ASP A 163 -17.78 -3.50 5.88
C ASP A 163 -18.91 -2.98 4.98
N TYR A 164 -19.27 -3.73 3.94
CA TYR A 164 -20.28 -3.31 2.97
C TYR A 164 -21.71 -3.38 3.53
N ALA A 165 -21.93 -4.18 4.58
CA ALA A 165 -23.21 -4.26 5.28
C ALA A 165 -23.48 -3.00 6.13
N ASN A 166 -22.47 -2.18 6.39
CA ASN A 166 -22.62 -0.96 7.15
C ASN A 166 -23.18 0.17 6.27
N SER A 167 -24.33 0.73 6.66
CA SER A 167 -24.96 1.88 5.96
C SER A 167 -24.05 3.11 5.76
N ASN A 168 -23.00 3.27 6.59
CA ASN A 168 -22.07 4.40 6.53
C ASN A 168 -20.72 4.01 5.89
N TYR A 169 -20.63 2.90 5.15
CA TYR A 169 -19.37 2.40 4.60
C TYR A 169 -18.60 3.45 3.77
N GLU A 170 -19.29 4.27 2.97
CA GLU A 170 -18.68 5.34 2.17
C GLU A 170 -17.93 6.36 3.04
N GLN A 171 -18.56 6.80 4.14
CA GLN A 171 -17.93 7.72 5.08
C GLN A 171 -16.71 7.08 5.76
N LEU A 172 -16.76 5.79 6.06
CA LEU A 172 -15.64 5.06 6.66
C LEU A 172 -14.47 4.90 5.68
N ILE A 173 -14.76 4.70 4.39
CA ILE A 173 -13.75 4.73 3.33
C ILE A 173 -13.07 6.09 3.30
N ASP A 174 -13.85 7.18 3.26
CA ASP A 174 -13.32 8.55 3.19
C ASP A 174 -12.43 8.86 4.40
N ILE A 175 -12.86 8.52 5.61
CA ILE A 175 -12.06 8.76 6.82
C ILE A 175 -10.77 7.93 6.81
N THR A 176 -10.82 6.70 6.32
CA THR A 176 -9.63 5.85 6.21
C THR A 176 -8.66 6.44 5.19
N ASN A 177 -9.14 6.84 4.01
CA ASN A 177 -8.34 7.46 2.97
C ASN A 177 -7.71 8.77 3.42
N GLU A 178 -8.46 9.62 4.14
CA GLU A 178 -7.90 10.82 4.76
C GLU A 178 -6.80 10.49 5.78
N THR A 179 -6.97 9.43 6.55
CA THR A 179 -6.00 9.04 7.58
C THR A 179 -4.73 8.51 6.93
N LEU A 180 -4.85 7.66 5.91
CA LEU A 180 -3.74 7.19 5.07
C LEU A 180 -2.99 8.37 4.45
N LYS A 181 -3.71 9.36 3.91
CA LYS A 181 -3.09 10.57 3.38
C LYS A 181 -2.31 11.36 4.43
N LYS A 182 -2.86 11.52 5.64
CA LYS A 182 -2.21 12.24 6.76
C LYS A 182 -0.92 11.57 7.24
N ILE A 183 -0.78 10.25 7.09
CA ILE A 183 0.45 9.50 7.43
C ILE A 183 1.44 9.42 6.25
N GLY A 184 1.12 10.02 5.10
CA GLY A 184 1.99 10.06 3.93
C GLY A 184 1.94 8.79 3.08
N VAL A 185 0.87 8.00 3.22
CA VAL A 185 0.53 6.90 2.31
C VAL A 185 -0.20 7.53 1.11
N GLU A 186 0.56 7.80 0.06
CA GLU A 186 0.05 8.32 -1.21
C GLU A 186 0.60 7.49 -2.37
N ASN A 187 -0.20 7.32 -3.42
CA ASN A 187 0.17 6.62 -4.67
C ASN A 187 0.55 5.14 -4.49
N ILE A 188 -0.10 4.44 -3.54
CA ILE A 188 -0.03 2.97 -3.47
C ILE A 188 -1.29 2.41 -4.14
N PRO A 189 -1.17 1.46 -5.09
CA PRO A 189 -2.32 0.75 -5.64
C PRO A 189 -3.19 0.20 -4.50
N THR A 190 -4.51 0.30 -4.65
CA THR A 190 -5.45 -0.09 -3.58
C THR A 190 -6.59 -0.90 -4.16
N ILE A 191 -6.78 -2.12 -3.65
CA ILE A 191 -7.95 -2.94 -3.91
C ILE A 191 -8.97 -2.70 -2.80
N TYR A 192 -10.23 -2.47 -3.15
CA TYR A 192 -11.33 -2.37 -2.20
C TYR A 192 -12.02 -3.73 -2.05
N ALA A 193 -11.83 -4.36 -0.90
CA ALA A 193 -12.47 -5.61 -0.52
C ALA A 193 -13.77 -5.31 0.25
N TYR A 194 -14.90 -5.28 -0.45
CA TYR A 194 -16.24 -5.10 0.12
C TYR A 194 -16.67 -6.40 0.81
N ASN A 195 -16.25 -6.54 2.06
CA ASN A 195 -16.52 -7.68 2.92
C ASN A 195 -17.92 -7.60 3.54
N LYS A 196 -18.39 -8.73 4.08
CA LYS A 196 -19.75 -8.92 4.62
C LYS A 196 -20.86 -8.64 3.59
N SER A 197 -20.52 -8.74 2.30
CA SER A 197 -21.49 -8.56 1.21
C SER A 197 -22.60 -9.61 1.23
N ASP A 198 -22.40 -10.73 1.94
CA ASP A 198 -23.43 -11.75 2.16
C ASP A 198 -24.60 -11.30 3.06
N MET A 199 -24.49 -10.14 3.71
CA MET A 199 -25.56 -9.52 4.50
C MET A 199 -26.38 -8.50 3.69
N VAL A 200 -26.00 -8.27 2.44
CA VAL A 200 -26.64 -7.32 1.52
C VAL A 200 -27.13 -8.10 0.29
N ASP A 201 -28.19 -7.60 -0.36
CA ASP A 201 -28.69 -8.19 -1.60
C ASP A 201 -27.79 -7.82 -2.79
N VAL A 202 -26.63 -8.47 -2.86
CA VAL A 202 -25.63 -8.31 -3.93
C VAL A 202 -25.06 -9.67 -4.31
N GLU A 203 -24.78 -9.84 -5.60
CA GLU A 203 -24.11 -11.04 -6.11
C GLU A 203 -22.66 -11.10 -5.59
N ILE A 204 -22.28 -12.25 -5.03
CA ILE A 204 -20.92 -12.57 -4.60
C ILE A 204 -20.51 -13.96 -5.11
N PRO A 205 -19.25 -14.15 -5.56
CA PRO A 205 -18.23 -13.12 -5.69
C PRO A 205 -18.49 -12.22 -6.92
N LYS A 206 -18.13 -10.94 -6.81
CA LYS A 206 -18.23 -10.00 -7.93
C LYS A 206 -17.01 -9.11 -7.97
N VAL A 207 -16.37 -9.02 -9.14
CA VAL A 207 -15.19 -8.17 -9.38
C VAL A 207 -15.58 -7.03 -10.31
N GLN A 208 -15.19 -5.80 -9.94
CA GLN A 208 -15.38 -4.59 -10.74
C GLN A 208 -14.16 -3.69 -10.59
N GLU A 209 -13.34 -3.58 -11.63
CA GLU A 209 -12.08 -2.83 -11.58
C GLU A 209 -11.23 -3.26 -10.38
N ASP A 210 -10.84 -2.33 -9.50
CA ASP A 210 -10.09 -2.58 -8.27
C ASP A 210 -11.01 -2.85 -7.06
N ARG A 211 -12.20 -3.41 -7.29
CA ARG A 211 -13.19 -3.73 -6.25
C ARG A 211 -13.59 -5.19 -6.32
N VAL A 212 -13.66 -5.85 -5.16
CA VAL A 212 -14.20 -7.21 -5.02
C VAL A 212 -15.25 -7.25 -3.92
N TYR A 213 -16.41 -7.80 -4.23
CA TYR A 213 -17.48 -8.07 -3.29
C TYR A 213 -17.35 -9.50 -2.80
N LEU A 214 -17.14 -9.66 -1.49
CA LEU A 214 -16.79 -10.95 -0.89
C LEU A 214 -17.42 -11.14 0.49
N SER A 215 -17.35 -12.36 0.98
CA SER A 215 -17.63 -12.71 2.37
C SER A 215 -16.48 -13.56 2.90
N ALA A 216 -15.56 -12.93 3.64
CA ALA A 216 -14.42 -13.61 4.22
C ALA A 216 -14.86 -14.74 5.16
N LYS A 217 -15.92 -14.51 5.94
CA LYS A 217 -16.48 -15.51 6.86
C LYS A 217 -17.03 -16.76 6.15
N LYS A 218 -17.57 -16.60 4.94
CA LYS A 218 -18.10 -17.71 4.13
C LYS A 218 -17.06 -18.25 3.13
N HIS A 219 -15.84 -17.74 3.12
CA HIS A 219 -14.79 -18.08 2.16
C HIS A 219 -15.19 -17.84 0.68
N VAL A 220 -16.11 -16.90 0.43
CA VAL A 220 -16.55 -16.55 -0.94
C VAL A 220 -15.86 -15.27 -1.37
N GLY A 221 -15.22 -15.24 -2.55
CA GLY A 221 -14.55 -14.05 -3.08
C GLY A 221 -13.07 -13.89 -2.69
N ILE A 222 -12.52 -14.84 -1.93
CA ILE A 222 -11.12 -14.78 -1.48
C ILE A 222 -10.16 -15.14 -2.63
N GLU A 223 -10.49 -16.13 -3.45
CA GLU A 223 -9.70 -16.51 -4.62
C GLU A 223 -9.63 -15.34 -5.62
N GLU A 224 -10.76 -14.67 -5.89
CA GLU A 224 -10.81 -13.48 -6.74
C GLU A 224 -9.99 -12.33 -6.17
N LEU A 225 -10.03 -12.12 -4.85
CA LEU A 225 -9.18 -11.12 -4.20
C LEU A 225 -7.70 -11.45 -4.38
N VAL A 226 -7.30 -12.70 -4.20
CA VAL A 226 -5.91 -13.15 -4.41
C VAL A 226 -5.48 -13.03 -5.86
N GLU A 227 -6.37 -13.32 -6.81
CA GLU A 227 -6.11 -13.12 -8.23
C GLU A 227 -5.89 -11.64 -8.56
N MET A 228 -6.70 -10.75 -7.98
CA MET A 228 -6.50 -9.31 -8.14
C MET A 228 -5.17 -8.84 -7.53
N ILE A 229 -4.81 -9.33 -6.34
CA ILE A 229 -3.52 -9.06 -5.70
C ILE A 229 -2.38 -9.47 -6.64
N ARG A 230 -2.45 -10.69 -7.19
CA ARG A 230 -1.47 -11.23 -8.14
C ARG A 230 -1.34 -10.34 -9.36
N SER A 231 -2.48 -9.93 -9.94
CA SER A 231 -2.53 -9.07 -11.12
C SER A 231 -1.93 -7.68 -10.91
N HIS A 232 -1.91 -7.17 -9.68
CA HIS A 232 -1.31 -5.86 -9.36
C HIS A 232 0.18 -5.95 -9.05
N ILE A 233 0.57 -6.99 -8.31
CA ILE A 233 1.94 -7.15 -7.79
C ILE A 233 2.88 -7.68 -8.86
N TYR A 234 2.41 -8.60 -9.70
CA TYR A 234 3.23 -9.28 -10.70
C TYR A 234 3.00 -8.75 -12.12
N LYS A 235 2.59 -7.48 -12.28
CA LYS A 235 2.44 -6.81 -13.59
C LYS A 235 3.70 -6.82 -14.46
N GLU A 236 4.87 -7.03 -13.86
CA GLU A 236 6.17 -7.02 -14.53
C GLU A 236 6.69 -8.45 -14.82
N TYR A 237 5.80 -9.43 -14.97
CA TYR A 237 6.16 -10.78 -15.38
C TYR A 237 5.85 -10.98 -16.87
N THR A 238 6.81 -11.58 -17.57
CA THR A 238 6.74 -11.87 -18.99
C THR A 238 6.76 -13.39 -19.18
N LYS A 239 5.79 -13.89 -19.93
CA LYS A 239 5.80 -15.27 -20.41
C LYS A 239 6.77 -15.37 -21.59
N CYS A 240 7.70 -16.31 -21.53
CA CYS A 240 8.70 -16.55 -22.57
C CYS A 240 9.09 -18.03 -22.66
N GLU A 241 9.57 -18.43 -23.83
CA GLU A 241 10.23 -19.71 -24.04
C GLU A 241 11.74 -19.50 -24.09
N MET A 242 12.50 -20.34 -23.40
CA MET A 242 13.96 -20.32 -23.41
C MET A 242 14.51 -21.70 -23.70
N LEU A 243 15.50 -21.81 -24.58
CA LEU A 243 16.28 -23.01 -24.81
C LEU A 243 17.64 -22.86 -24.12
N ILE A 244 17.84 -23.59 -23.02
CA ILE A 244 19.05 -23.53 -22.21
C ILE A 244 19.94 -24.74 -22.53
N PRO A 245 21.15 -24.53 -23.06
CA PRO A 245 22.11 -25.59 -23.30
C PRO A 245 22.43 -26.43 -22.05
N TYR A 246 22.75 -27.71 -22.22
CA TYR A 246 23.02 -28.63 -21.10
C TYR A 246 24.25 -28.25 -20.25
N ASP A 247 25.19 -27.49 -20.80
CA ASP A 247 26.34 -26.94 -20.08
C ASP A 247 25.97 -25.74 -19.17
N GLN A 248 24.73 -25.24 -19.27
CA GLN A 248 24.20 -24.13 -18.48
C GLN A 248 23.07 -24.54 -17.52
N GLY A 249 23.15 -25.74 -16.95
CA GLY A 249 22.15 -26.27 -16.00
C GLY A 249 21.88 -25.38 -14.78
N GLN A 250 22.81 -24.50 -14.39
CA GLN A 250 22.60 -23.47 -13.36
C GLN A 250 21.47 -22.50 -13.71
N VAL A 251 21.24 -22.19 -14.99
CA VAL A 251 20.17 -21.30 -15.44
C VAL A 251 18.82 -22.00 -15.33
N VAL A 252 18.76 -23.29 -15.67
CA VAL A 252 17.56 -24.13 -15.47
C VAL A 252 17.21 -24.19 -13.97
N SER A 253 18.19 -24.47 -13.11
CA SER A 253 17.99 -24.50 -11.66
C SER A 253 17.56 -23.14 -11.11
N TYR A 254 18.10 -22.04 -11.63
CA TYR A 254 17.68 -20.69 -11.25
C TYR A 254 16.20 -20.45 -11.56
N PHE A 255 15.74 -20.74 -12.79
CA PHE A 255 14.35 -20.53 -13.16
C PHE A 255 13.38 -21.48 -12.45
N ASN A 256 13.76 -22.72 -12.17
CA ASN A 256 12.95 -23.62 -11.33
C ASN A 256 12.70 -23.06 -9.93
N ASN A 257 13.61 -22.25 -9.39
CA ASN A 257 13.51 -21.67 -8.05
C ASN A 257 12.94 -20.25 -8.02
N HIS A 258 12.98 -19.51 -9.13
CA HIS A 258 12.69 -18.06 -9.16
C HIS A 258 11.63 -17.65 -10.19
N ALA A 259 11.17 -18.58 -11.02
CA ALA A 259 10.12 -18.35 -12.02
C ALA A 259 9.05 -19.42 -11.95
N ASN A 260 7.89 -19.09 -12.51
CA ASN A 260 6.81 -20.05 -12.70
C ASN A 260 7.10 -20.87 -13.96
N VAL A 261 7.48 -22.14 -13.80
CA VAL A 261 7.76 -23.04 -14.92
C VAL A 261 6.47 -23.70 -15.38
N LEU A 262 6.01 -23.33 -16.57
CA LEU A 262 4.77 -23.83 -17.17
C LEU A 262 4.98 -25.18 -17.84
N SER A 263 6.13 -25.36 -18.51
CA SER A 263 6.51 -26.63 -19.11
C SER A 263 8.03 -26.76 -19.26
N THR A 264 8.50 -28.01 -19.25
CA THR A 264 9.90 -28.37 -19.46
C THR A 264 9.96 -29.50 -20.49
N SER A 265 10.68 -29.30 -21.60
CA SER A 265 11.00 -30.34 -22.57
C SER A 265 12.51 -30.44 -22.79
N TYR A 266 12.97 -31.63 -23.16
CA TYR A 266 14.38 -31.92 -23.42
C TYR A 266 14.57 -32.05 -24.92
N GLU A 267 15.26 -31.09 -25.52
CA GLU A 267 15.58 -31.07 -26.94
C GLU A 267 17.03 -31.53 -27.17
N ASN A 268 17.40 -31.76 -28.43
CA ASN A 268 18.76 -32.19 -28.78
C ASN A 268 19.84 -31.18 -28.37
N GLU A 269 19.51 -29.88 -28.38
CA GLU A 269 20.45 -28.78 -28.15
C GLU A 269 20.41 -28.23 -26.72
N GLY A 270 19.44 -28.65 -25.89
CA GLY A 270 19.30 -28.15 -24.53
C GLY A 270 17.94 -28.48 -23.89
N THR A 271 17.73 -27.93 -22.70
CA THR A 271 16.44 -27.95 -22.01
C THR A 271 15.61 -26.76 -22.44
N LYS A 272 14.45 -27.01 -23.04
CA LYS A 272 13.46 -25.98 -23.38
C LYS A 272 12.54 -25.77 -22.18
N LEU A 273 12.45 -24.53 -21.72
CA LEU A 273 11.55 -24.11 -20.65
C LEU A 273 10.54 -23.11 -21.18
N GLU A 274 9.26 -23.36 -20.90
CA GLU A 274 8.22 -22.35 -21.01
C GLU A 274 8.00 -21.77 -19.61
N ILE A 275 8.30 -20.49 -19.42
CA ILE A 275 8.33 -19.87 -18.10
C ILE A 275 7.61 -18.53 -18.09
N GLU A 276 7.08 -18.17 -16.93
CA GLU A 276 6.67 -16.82 -16.61
C GLU A 276 7.65 -16.27 -15.56
N CYS A 277 8.49 -15.32 -15.98
CA CYS A 277 9.58 -14.77 -15.17
C CYS A 277 9.53 -13.24 -15.13
N LYS A 278 10.26 -12.61 -14.21
CA LYS A 278 10.36 -11.14 -14.15
C LYS A 278 10.92 -10.60 -15.47
N THR A 279 10.41 -9.46 -15.95
CA THR A 279 10.94 -8.82 -17.17
C THR A 279 12.44 -8.53 -17.06
N SER A 280 12.97 -8.28 -15.86
CA SER A 280 14.42 -8.13 -15.64
C SER A 280 15.21 -9.41 -15.88
N ASP A 281 14.64 -10.57 -15.51
CA ASP A 281 15.27 -11.88 -15.72
C ASP A 281 15.19 -12.26 -17.19
N TYR A 282 14.05 -11.97 -17.84
CA TYR A 282 13.94 -12.06 -19.30
C TYR A 282 15.04 -11.25 -19.99
N GLU A 283 15.21 -9.96 -19.66
CA GLU A 283 16.25 -9.12 -20.27
C GLU A 283 17.68 -9.64 -20.02
N LYS A 284 17.93 -10.22 -18.85
CA LYS A 284 19.23 -10.81 -18.48
C LYS A 284 19.53 -12.09 -19.26
N TYR A 285 18.52 -12.94 -19.46
CA TYR A 285 18.65 -14.26 -20.09
C TYR A 285 18.11 -14.32 -21.52
N LYS A 286 17.77 -13.18 -22.14
CA LYS A 286 17.13 -13.11 -23.47
C LYS A 286 17.90 -13.79 -24.61
N HIS A 287 19.19 -14.03 -24.43
CA HIS A 287 20.00 -14.76 -25.41
C HIS A 287 19.65 -16.25 -25.49
N PHE A 288 18.94 -16.79 -24.50
CA PHE A 288 18.33 -18.12 -24.55
C PHE A 288 16.88 -18.11 -25.07
N ALA A 289 16.27 -16.93 -25.23
CA ALA A 289 14.88 -16.85 -25.68
C ALA A 289 14.75 -17.29 -27.14
N ILE A 290 13.71 -18.07 -27.43
CA ILE A 290 13.39 -18.62 -28.75
C ILE A 290 12.05 -18.12 -29.28
#